data_AF-A0AA36AZR2-F1
#
_entry.id   AF-A0AA36AZR2-F1
#
_cell.length_a   1.000
_cell.length_b   1.000
_cell.length_c   1.000
_cell.angle_alpha   90.00
_cell.angle_beta   90.00
_cell.angle_gamma   90.00
#
_symmetry.space_group_name_H-M   'P 1'
#
loop_
_entity.id
_entity.type
_entity.pdbx_description
1 polymer ?
#
loop_
_entity_poly.entity_id
_entity_poly.type
_entity_poly.pdbx_seq_one_letter_code
_entity_poly.pdbx_strand_id
1 'polypeptide(L)'
;MKHSRISDHMKRKHPEKVGKPIKYFEGLKTDFENRSTVKSFFKKQTKINDGGLIAAYKIAEIIAKTGSAHTVDEKIIVYAAEAVISEVMNQDPSSIIKALPLSNDSIRRIIDEMSGHIEDVLIQRLKTTNFSIQIDKSTVIDIKTLLMFYENIKY
;
A
#
# COMPACT_ATOMS: atom_id res chain seq x y z
N MET A 1 -22.47 10.70 -5.75
CA MET A 1 -22.75 10.59 -7.20
C MET A 1 -24.25 10.69 -7.43
N LYS A 2 -24.74 11.27 -8.55
CA LYS A 2 -26.18 11.25 -8.90
C LYS A 2 -26.66 9.81 -9.13
N HIS A 3 -27.91 9.51 -8.76
CA HIS A 3 -28.52 8.17 -8.84
C HIS A 3 -28.44 7.55 -10.25
N SER A 4 -28.68 8.35 -11.29
CA SER A 4 -28.55 7.92 -12.69
C SER A 4 -27.14 7.42 -13.01
N ARG A 5 -26.10 8.12 -12.56
CA ARG A 5 -24.71 7.75 -12.81
C ARG A 5 -24.31 6.46 -12.10
N ILE A 6 -24.84 6.20 -10.91
CA ILE A 6 -24.59 4.94 -10.18
C ILE A 6 -25.26 3.76 -10.90
N SER A 7 -26.52 3.93 -11.32
CA SER A 7 -27.24 2.93 -12.11
C SER A 7 -26.51 2.59 -13.41
N ASP A 8 -26.07 3.60 -14.15
CA ASP A 8 -25.37 3.40 -15.42
C ASP A 8 -23.98 2.79 -15.22
N HIS A 9 -23.25 3.21 -14.17
CA HIS A 9 -21.98 2.60 -13.79
C HIS A 9 -22.14 1.13 -13.44
N MET A 10 -23.14 0.76 -12.63
CA MET A 10 -23.45 -0.62 -12.29
C MET A 10 -23.76 -1.44 -13.54
N LYS A 11 -24.62 -0.95 -14.44
CA LYS A 11 -24.94 -1.65 -15.70
C LYS A 11 -23.72 -1.85 -16.59
N ARG A 12 -22.82 -0.88 -16.66
CA ARG A 12 -21.68 -0.88 -17.58
C ARG A 12 -20.45 -1.60 -17.04
N LYS A 13 -20.22 -1.57 -15.72
CA LYS A 13 -19.01 -2.11 -15.07
C LYS A 13 -19.27 -3.39 -14.27
N HIS A 14 -20.49 -3.57 -13.77
CA HIS A 14 -20.88 -4.71 -12.95
C HIS A 14 -22.26 -5.24 -13.35
N PRO A 15 -22.47 -5.61 -14.63
CA PRO A 15 -23.78 -6.09 -15.11
C PRO A 15 -24.32 -7.26 -14.29
N GLU A 16 -23.44 -8.10 -13.75
CA GLU A 16 -23.74 -9.25 -12.89
C GLU A 16 -24.33 -8.87 -11.51
N LYS A 17 -24.14 -7.62 -11.08
CA LYS A 17 -24.59 -7.11 -9.77
C LYS A 17 -25.87 -6.27 -9.88
N VAL A 18 -26.36 -6.01 -11.09
CA VAL A 18 -27.58 -5.24 -11.33
C VAL A 18 -28.80 -6.02 -10.82
N GLY A 19 -29.69 -5.34 -10.09
CA GLY A 19 -30.95 -5.94 -9.60
C GLY A 19 -30.81 -6.93 -8.45
N LYS A 20 -29.61 -7.06 -7.85
CA LYS A 20 -29.43 -7.88 -6.64
C LYS A 20 -30.19 -7.28 -5.45
N PRO A 21 -30.74 -8.11 -4.55
CA PRO A 21 -31.45 -7.62 -3.37
C PRO A 21 -30.50 -6.91 -2.40
N ILE A 22 -31.03 -6.01 -1.56
CA ILE A 22 -30.23 -5.24 -0.58
C ILE A 22 -29.36 -6.16 0.29
N LYS A 23 -29.89 -7.32 0.71
CA LYS A 23 -29.16 -8.34 1.49
C LYS A 23 -27.84 -8.79 0.85
N TYR A 24 -27.75 -8.81 -0.48
CA TYR A 24 -26.51 -9.15 -1.19
C TYR A 24 -25.41 -8.09 -0.93
N PHE A 25 -25.78 -6.81 -0.97
CA PHE A 25 -24.85 -5.71 -0.73
C PHE A 25 -24.51 -5.55 0.75
N GLU A 26 -25.43 -5.87 1.65
CA GLU A 26 -25.15 -5.97 3.09
C GLU A 26 -24.13 -7.07 3.39
N GLY A 27 -24.24 -8.23 2.71
CA GLY A 27 -23.23 -9.29 2.76
C GLY A 27 -21.86 -8.80 2.30
N LEU A 28 -21.79 -8.15 1.12
CA LEU A 28 -20.54 -7.58 0.62
C LEU A 28 -19.91 -6.54 1.55
N LYS A 29 -20.74 -5.70 2.19
CA LYS A 29 -20.28 -4.73 3.19
C LYS A 29 -19.71 -5.46 4.41
N THR A 30 -20.41 -6.47 4.89
CA THR A 30 -19.99 -7.28 6.04
C THR A 30 -18.67 -8.00 5.73
N ASP A 31 -18.53 -8.58 4.54
CA ASP A 31 -17.28 -9.21 4.09
C ASP A 31 -16.13 -8.20 3.99
N PHE A 32 -16.42 -6.98 3.51
CA PHE A 32 -15.45 -5.91 3.44
C PHE A 32 -15.01 -5.41 4.83
N GLU A 33 -15.94 -5.32 5.78
CA GLU A 33 -15.65 -4.92 7.17
C GLU A 33 -14.91 -6.04 7.93
N ASN A 34 -15.24 -7.30 7.65
CA ASN A 34 -14.62 -8.49 8.25
C ASN A 34 -13.34 -8.94 7.54
N ARG A 35 -12.96 -8.31 6.42
CA ARG A 35 -11.73 -8.65 5.70
C ARG A 35 -10.54 -8.54 6.64
N SER A 36 -9.53 -9.38 6.43
CA SER A 36 -8.29 -9.27 7.17
C SER A 36 -7.67 -7.88 6.93
N THR A 37 -7.65 -7.08 7.99
CA THR A 37 -6.93 -5.82 8.03
C THR A 37 -5.49 -6.12 8.44
N VAL A 38 -4.57 -5.22 8.09
CA VAL A 38 -3.17 -5.35 8.49
C VAL A 38 -3.05 -5.53 10.01
N LYS A 39 -3.84 -4.78 10.80
CA LYS A 39 -3.99 -4.98 12.25
C LYS A 39 -4.48 -6.38 12.66
N SER A 40 -5.47 -6.96 11.98
CA SER A 40 -5.94 -8.32 12.31
C SER A 40 -5.00 -9.41 11.82
N PHE A 41 -4.21 -9.15 10.78
CA PHE A 41 -3.10 -9.98 10.34
C PHE A 41 -1.99 -10.00 11.41
N PHE A 42 -1.57 -8.82 11.90
CA PHE A 42 -0.60 -8.69 13.00
C PHE A 42 -1.06 -9.39 14.29
N LYS A 43 -2.36 -9.33 14.61
CA LYS A 43 -2.92 -10.02 15.78
C LYS A 43 -2.91 -11.55 15.66
N LYS A 44 -2.90 -12.10 14.45
CA LYS A 44 -2.79 -13.55 14.17
C LYS A 44 -1.34 -14.02 14.09
N GLN A 45 -0.40 -13.13 13.77
CA GLN A 45 0.98 -13.46 13.46
C GLN A 45 1.91 -13.55 14.69
N THR A 46 1.38 -13.58 15.91
CA THR A 46 2.15 -13.60 17.18
C THR A 46 3.05 -14.85 17.37
N LYS A 47 3.18 -15.73 16.36
CA LYS A 47 4.12 -16.85 16.34
C LYS A 47 5.15 -16.81 15.19
N ILE A 48 5.03 -15.90 14.22
CA ILE A 48 6.01 -15.77 13.13
C ILE A 48 6.79 -14.47 13.36
N ASN A 49 7.81 -14.64 14.20
CA ASN A 49 9.09 -13.93 14.27
C ASN A 49 9.13 -12.48 13.74
N ASP A 50 9.32 -11.52 14.64
CA ASP A 50 9.51 -10.09 14.35
C ASP A 50 10.52 -9.83 13.21
N GLY A 51 11.52 -10.72 13.04
CA GLY A 51 12.50 -10.63 11.96
C GLY A 51 11.93 -10.66 10.54
N GLY A 52 10.88 -11.47 10.29
CA GLY A 52 10.24 -11.53 8.97
C GLY A 52 9.50 -10.25 8.60
N LEU A 53 8.87 -9.63 9.60
CA LEU A 53 8.23 -8.32 9.45
C LEU A 53 9.27 -7.24 9.20
N ILE A 54 10.36 -7.21 9.98
CA ILE A 54 11.45 -6.25 9.79
C ILE A 54 12.03 -6.36 8.38
N ALA A 55 12.23 -7.58 7.87
CA ALA A 55 12.70 -7.80 6.51
C ALA A 55 11.73 -7.24 5.46
N ALA A 56 10.43 -7.47 5.62
CA ALA A 56 9.42 -6.95 4.70
C ALA A 56 9.36 -5.41 4.67
N TYR A 57 9.46 -4.74 5.82
CA TYR A 57 9.54 -3.27 5.87
C TYR A 57 10.79 -2.73 5.17
N LYS A 58 11.95 -3.38 5.34
CA LYS A 58 13.19 -3.00 4.64
C LYS A 58 13.06 -3.17 3.13
N ILE A 59 12.43 -4.25 2.66
CA ILE A 59 12.17 -4.48 1.25
C ILE A 59 11.23 -3.40 0.69
N ALA A 60 10.14 -3.10 1.39
CA ALA A 60 9.20 -2.06 1.02
C ALA A 60 9.86 -0.68 0.93
N GLU A 61 10.75 -0.35 1.87
CA GLU A 61 11.54 0.88 1.86
C GLU A 61 12.45 0.97 0.62
N ILE A 62 13.14 -0.11 0.26
CA ILE A 62 14.00 -0.16 -0.92
C ILE A 62 13.17 0.11 -2.19
N ILE A 63 12.02 -0.56 -2.33
CA ILE A 63 11.12 -0.39 -3.49
C ILE A 63 10.62 1.05 -3.58
N ALA A 64 10.18 1.63 -2.45
CA ALA A 64 9.71 3.01 -2.41
C ALA A 64 10.80 3.99 -2.86
N LYS A 65 12.06 3.76 -2.46
CA LYS A 65 13.20 4.59 -2.85
C LYS A 65 13.60 4.44 -4.32
N THR A 66 13.41 3.26 -4.93
CA THR A 66 13.80 3.03 -6.33
C THR A 66 12.77 3.52 -7.34
N GLY A 67 11.53 3.81 -6.91
CA GLY A 67 10.47 4.35 -7.78
C GLY A 67 10.03 3.38 -8.88
N SER A 68 10.29 2.09 -8.70
CA SER A 68 10.09 1.04 -9.69
C SER A 68 8.61 0.68 -9.89
N ALA A 69 8.25 0.15 -11.07
CA ALA A 69 6.88 -0.31 -11.34
C ALA A 69 6.57 -1.61 -10.58
N HIS A 70 5.73 -1.49 -9.54
CA HIS A 70 5.39 -2.53 -8.55
C HIS A 70 5.16 -3.97 -9.05
N THR A 71 4.77 -4.18 -10.31
CA THR A 71 4.42 -5.50 -10.84
C THR A 71 5.61 -6.36 -11.29
N VAL A 72 6.73 -5.77 -11.72
CA VAL A 72 7.90 -6.54 -12.17
C VAL A 72 8.77 -6.95 -10.97
N ASP A 73 8.78 -6.13 -9.93
CA ASP A 73 9.68 -6.29 -8.79
C ASP A 73 9.24 -7.39 -7.81
N GLU A 74 7.93 -7.66 -7.67
CA GLU A 74 7.42 -8.68 -6.74
C GLU A 74 7.97 -10.08 -7.05
N LYS A 75 7.90 -10.50 -8.32
CA LYS A 75 8.41 -11.83 -8.71
C LYS A 75 9.91 -11.94 -8.45
N ILE A 76 10.66 -10.89 -8.77
CA ILE A 76 12.11 -10.87 -8.56
C ILE A 76 12.44 -10.98 -7.07
N ILE A 77 11.72 -10.26 -6.21
CA ILE A 77 11.90 -10.32 -4.75
C ILE A 77 11.57 -11.70 -4.20
N VAL A 78 10.47 -12.30 -4.64
CA VAL A 78 10.06 -13.65 -4.22
C VAL A 78 11.11 -14.67 -4.67
N TYR A 79 11.53 -14.65 -5.94
CA TYR A 79 12.57 -15.57 -6.44
C TYR A 79 13.92 -15.37 -5.74
N ALA A 80 14.31 -14.12 -5.44
CA ALA A 80 15.54 -13.83 -4.71
C ALA A 80 15.47 -14.39 -3.28
N ALA A 81 14.34 -14.20 -2.59
CA ALA A 81 14.15 -14.75 -1.26
C ALA A 81 14.11 -16.28 -1.27
N GLU A 82 13.45 -16.89 -2.25
CA GLU A 82 13.45 -18.34 -2.46
C GLU A 82 14.87 -18.89 -2.64
N ALA A 83 15.67 -18.28 -3.51
CA ALA A 83 17.05 -18.69 -3.78
C ALA A 83 17.95 -18.57 -2.54
N VAL A 84 17.81 -17.51 -1.74
CA VAL A 84 18.58 -17.36 -0.50
C VAL A 84 18.20 -18.45 0.51
N ILE A 85 16.90 -18.73 0.65
CA ILE A 85 16.44 -19.74 1.60
C ILE A 85 16.83 -21.16 1.16
N SER A 86 16.74 -21.47 -0.14
CA SER A 86 17.11 -22.80 -0.66
C SER A 86 18.62 -23.01 -0.65
N GLU A 87 19.38 -22.09 -1.23
CA GLU A 87 20.82 -22.29 -1.49
C GLU A 87 21.70 -21.95 -0.29
N VAL A 88 21.38 -20.88 0.44
CA VAL A 88 22.21 -20.42 1.56
C VAL A 88 21.79 -21.09 2.85
N MET A 89 20.48 -21.14 3.11
CA MET A 89 19.95 -21.67 4.37
C MET A 89 19.67 -23.18 4.32
N ASN A 90 19.65 -23.80 3.12
CA ASN A 90 19.30 -25.21 2.93
C ASN A 90 17.95 -25.58 3.57
N GLN A 91 16.97 -24.68 3.46
CA GLN A 91 15.62 -24.82 4.01
C GLN A 91 14.58 -24.83 2.88
N ASP A 92 13.40 -25.42 3.14
CA ASP A 92 12.28 -25.30 2.21
C ASP A 92 11.74 -23.86 2.19
N PRO A 93 11.84 -23.14 1.06
CA PRO A 93 11.39 -21.76 0.97
C PRO A 93 9.86 -21.65 1.02
N SER A 94 9.12 -22.69 0.64
CA SER A 94 7.66 -22.63 0.47
C SER A 94 6.93 -22.21 1.73
N SER A 95 7.35 -22.74 2.88
CA SER A 95 6.75 -22.46 4.18
C SER A 95 7.08 -21.04 4.69
N ILE A 96 8.30 -20.57 4.43
CA ILE A 96 8.81 -19.28 4.91
C ILE A 96 8.26 -18.14 4.04
N ILE A 97 8.28 -18.27 2.72
CA ILE A 97 7.77 -17.25 1.79
C ILE A 97 6.28 -17.02 1.99
N LYS A 98 5.48 -18.07 2.18
CA LYS A 98 4.04 -17.95 2.47
C LYS A 98 3.76 -17.23 3.79
N ALA A 99 4.70 -17.27 4.72
CA ALA A 99 4.58 -16.62 6.02
C ALA A 99 4.97 -15.12 5.99
N LEU A 100 5.72 -14.68 4.97
CA LEU A 100 6.17 -13.29 4.84
C LEU A 100 5.16 -12.44 4.07
N PRO A 101 4.94 -11.17 4.46
CA PRO A 101 4.04 -10.26 3.75
C PRO A 101 4.71 -9.64 2.51
N LEU A 102 5.22 -10.48 1.60
CA LEU A 102 5.92 -10.04 0.38
C LEU A 102 5.00 -9.86 -0.84
N SER A 103 3.72 -10.22 -0.72
CA SER A 103 2.76 -10.00 -1.81
C SER A 103 2.64 -8.52 -2.17
N ASN A 104 2.29 -8.23 -3.42
CA ASN A 104 2.14 -6.87 -3.93
C ASN A 104 1.19 -6.01 -3.07
N ASP A 105 0.05 -6.58 -2.68
CA ASP A 105 -0.91 -5.91 -1.80
C ASP A 105 -0.34 -5.62 -0.41
N SER A 106 0.52 -6.52 0.10
CA SER A 106 1.14 -6.33 1.41
C SER A 106 2.23 -5.27 1.36
N ILE A 107 3.15 -5.35 0.38
CA ILE A 107 4.21 -4.37 0.19
C ILE A 107 3.61 -2.98 -0.05
N ARG A 108 2.58 -2.86 -0.90
CA ARG A 108 1.86 -1.60 -1.10
C ARG A 108 1.32 -1.04 0.21
N ARG A 109 0.66 -1.87 1.03
CA ARG A 109 0.12 -1.44 2.33
C ARG A 109 1.21 -0.98 3.29
N ILE A 110 2.36 -1.66 3.31
CA ILE A 110 3.51 -1.24 4.11
C ILE A 110 4.01 0.13 3.65
N ILE A 111 4.13 0.35 2.33
CA ILE A 111 4.52 1.66 1.78
C ILE A 111 3.50 2.74 2.14
N ASP A 112 2.19 2.47 1.99
CA ASP A 112 1.12 3.40 2.35
C ASP A 112 1.16 3.74 3.85
N GLU A 113 1.42 2.76 4.72
CA GLU A 113 1.56 2.95 6.16
C GLU A 113 2.81 3.79 6.51
N MET A 114 3.95 3.48 5.90
CA MET A 114 5.18 4.27 6.06
C MET A 114 4.97 5.72 5.59
N SER A 115 4.29 5.91 4.47
CA SER A 115 3.92 7.23 3.95
C SER A 115 3.04 8.00 4.93
N GLY A 116 2.00 7.36 5.47
CA GLY A 116 1.12 7.97 6.47
C GLY A 116 1.87 8.33 7.75
N HIS A 117 2.80 7.49 8.20
CA HIS A 117 3.62 7.81 9.37
C HIS A 117 4.53 9.03 9.12
N ILE A 118 5.17 9.10 7.95
CA ILE A 118 5.98 10.25 7.56
C ILE A 118 5.14 11.53 7.50
N GLU A 119 3.93 11.45 6.96
CA GLU A 119 2.97 12.56 6.93
C GLU A 119 2.60 13.02 8.34
N ASP A 120 2.27 12.10 9.24
CA ASP A 120 1.96 12.42 10.63
C ASP A 120 3.13 13.13 11.33
N VAL A 121 4.35 12.59 11.18
CA VAL A 121 5.57 13.18 11.75
C VAL A 121 5.81 14.58 11.18
N LEU A 122 5.63 14.75 9.88
CA LEU A 122 5.77 16.05 9.21
C LEU A 122 4.76 17.06 9.77
N ILE A 123 3.49 16.68 9.87
CA ILE A 123 2.43 17.52 10.43
C ILE A 123 2.77 17.94 11.86
N GLN A 124 3.23 17.03 12.71
CA GLN A 124 3.62 17.37 14.08
C GLN A 124 4.79 18.35 14.10
N ARG A 125 5.78 18.18 13.22
CA ARG A 125 6.91 19.09 13.10
C ARG A 125 6.44 20.50 12.70
N LEU A 126 5.64 20.60 11.65
CA LEU A 126 5.14 21.88 11.11
C LEU A 126 4.31 22.67 12.11
N LYS A 127 3.56 22.00 13.01
CA LYS A 127 2.85 22.67 14.11
C LYS A 127 3.76 23.41 15.09
N THR A 128 5.03 23.02 15.17
CA THR A 128 5.98 23.53 16.18
C THR A 128 7.11 24.38 15.58
N THR A 129 7.21 24.43 14.26
CA THR A 129 8.30 25.13 13.56
C THR A 129 7.75 26.26 12.70
N ASN A 130 8.46 27.39 12.63
CA ASN A 130 8.19 28.39 11.60
C ASN A 130 8.69 27.88 10.25
N PHE A 131 7.83 27.90 9.25
CA PHE A 131 8.16 27.50 7.89
C PHE A 131 7.56 28.47 6.89
N SER A 132 8.12 28.48 5.68
CA SER A 132 7.54 29.19 4.55
C SER A 132 7.29 28.18 3.43
N ILE A 133 6.09 28.20 2.87
CA ILE A 133 5.72 27.38 1.72
C ILE A 133 6.06 28.17 0.46
N GLN A 134 6.87 27.59 -0.42
CA GLN A 134 7.07 28.11 -1.76
C GLN A 134 6.15 27.38 -2.74
N ILE A 135 5.38 28.15 -3.52
CA ILE A 135 4.52 27.62 -4.58
C ILE A 135 5.21 27.88 -5.91
N ASP A 136 5.60 26.81 -6.60
CA ASP A 136 6.11 26.90 -7.97
C ASP A 136 5.08 26.33 -8.95
N LYS A 137 4.81 27.08 -10.02
CA LYS A 137 3.85 26.70 -11.05
C LYS A 137 4.61 26.30 -12.31
N SER A 138 4.90 25.01 -12.44
CA SER A 138 5.48 24.47 -13.66
C SER A 138 4.39 24.12 -14.67
N THR A 139 4.62 24.47 -15.94
CA THR A 139 3.74 24.12 -17.06
C THR A 139 4.38 22.95 -17.79
N VAL A 140 3.97 21.73 -17.45
CA VAL A 140 4.39 20.54 -18.21
C VAL A 140 3.58 20.51 -19.52
N ILE A 141 4.27 20.31 -20.64
CA ILE A 141 3.72 20.26 -22.01
C ILE A 141 2.94 18.94 -22.19
N ASP A 142 1.86 18.77 -21.42
CA ASP A 142 0.72 17.88 -21.68
C ASP A 142 -0.30 18.07 -20.54
N ILE A 143 -1.03 19.18 -20.59
CA ILE A 143 -2.28 19.53 -19.87
C ILE A 143 -2.46 18.88 -18.47
N LYS A 144 -1.44 18.97 -17.61
CA LYS A 144 -1.56 18.87 -16.16
C LYS A 144 -0.65 19.92 -15.55
N THR A 145 -1.23 20.98 -15.00
CA THR A 145 -0.50 21.88 -14.11
C THR A 145 -0.11 21.09 -12.88
N LEU A 146 1.19 20.87 -12.67
CA LEU A 146 1.74 20.28 -11.47
C LEU A 146 2.00 21.43 -10.49
N LEU A 147 1.32 21.40 -9.35
CA LEU A 147 1.54 22.34 -8.25
C LEU A 147 2.40 21.62 -7.22
N MET A 148 3.66 22.04 -7.09
CA MET A 148 4.61 21.46 -6.14
C MET A 148 4.77 22.41 -4.96
N PHE A 149 4.72 21.86 -3.75
CA PHE A 149 4.97 22.58 -2.52
C PHE A 149 6.34 22.20 -1.98
N TYR A 150 7.21 23.19 -1.77
CA TYR A 150 8.48 23.00 -1.10
C TYR A 150 8.43 23.64 0.29
N GLU A 151 8.82 22.88 1.30
CA GLU A 151 8.92 23.36 2.68
C GLU A 151 10.35 23.72 3.03
N ASN A 152 10.58 25.00 3.35
CA ASN A 152 11.84 25.46 3.91
C ASN A 152 11.68 25.62 5.43
N ILE A 153 12.22 24.67 6.19
CA ILE A 153 12.27 24.74 7.66
C ILE A 153 13.38 25.73 8.02
N LYS A 154 13.01 26.86 8.63
CA LYS A 154 13.98 27.85 9.11
C LYS A 154 14.43 27.42 10.51
N TYR A 155 15.73 27.14 10.66
CA TYR A 155 16.38 26.88 11.95
C TYR A 155 16.69 28.19 12.68
#